data_AF-A0A7T5BK11-F1
#
_entry.id   AF-A0A7T5BK11-F1
#
_cell.length_a   1.000
_cell.length_b   1.000
_cell.length_c   1.000
_cell.angle_alpha   90.00
_cell.angle_beta   90.00
_cell.angle_gamma   90.00
#
_symmetry.space_group_name_H-M   'P 1'
#
loop_
_entity.id
_entity.type
_entity.pdbx_description
1 polymer ?
#
loop_
_entity_poly.entity_id
_entity_poly.type
_entity_poly.pdbx_seq_one_letter_code
_entity_poly.pdbx_strand_id
1 'polypeptide(L)'
;MSSFLEPVDAVDVGDATIVPDATRPVAAVVTGDHVRWVTWPDAPLPDGAVDEVGVLATDEGAWVVYGTREDMGDDLDEMSRTAVHVTPTGVTCAVDLGDRRVLGADVEGLWIGDPRDASMWMGEDEGLEDPEDDDGDSDDPLDGVDPGTLPWAPSEPFWPSPEEWAATLAAGEEPEDDDPELLDEDGDDDGPRYFWSAGSDADEDEDDFGRPSGPPADPAPPLPTPPTELVLVRTDGSRTTIAVDHLVEDVRRTGTVLTIRYAPSGPRQEPHPTGGWNVVYDSREVDLDLAAGMPATVTTTDLPSRAAGDEDETSWEDEQERLEAALAPWTERFDLSSVEGAQWPLHDLDDAARQRAVADLVAVFEALDRPGVLWTRDHPEPRRSASAYRAVEVIVEGEWPDTEVVVSFEHSAVPYLRLRRRYRVFDDAGHVQDWQYVGVHLDEDIDSGHIPDRSHAVDGVLDI
;
A
#
# COMPACT_ATOMS: atom_id res chain seq x y z
N MET A 1 10.86 -19.73 7.91
CA MET A 1 9.75 -20.05 6.99
C MET A 1 8.79 -21.07 7.58
N SER A 2 7.51 -20.79 7.44
CA SER A 2 6.48 -21.82 7.62
C SER A 2 6.60 -22.85 6.50
N SER A 3 6.71 -24.13 6.86
CA SER A 3 6.56 -25.20 5.87
C SER A 3 5.10 -25.41 5.47
N PHE A 4 4.16 -24.72 6.12
CA PHE A 4 2.74 -24.80 5.84
C PHE A 4 2.35 -23.81 4.75
N LEU A 5 1.31 -24.18 3.99
CA LEU A 5 0.61 -23.32 3.05
C LEU A 5 0.07 -22.08 3.79
N GLU A 6 0.31 -20.91 3.20
CA GLU A 6 -0.16 -19.60 3.66
C GLU A 6 -1.32 -19.21 2.76
N PRO A 7 -2.58 -19.42 3.19
CA PRO A 7 -3.71 -19.31 2.28
C PRO A 7 -4.03 -17.84 2.00
N VAL A 8 -4.12 -17.48 0.72
CA VAL A 8 -4.55 -16.12 0.31
C VAL A 8 -6.07 -15.99 0.25
N ASP A 9 -6.77 -17.06 -0.17
CA ASP A 9 -8.23 -17.16 -0.18
C ASP A 9 -8.65 -18.64 -0.20
N ALA A 10 -9.95 -18.92 -0.07
CA ALA A 10 -10.55 -20.24 -0.22
C ALA A 10 -11.80 -20.16 -1.12
N VAL A 11 -11.69 -20.73 -2.32
CA VAL A 11 -12.74 -20.66 -3.35
C VAL A 11 -13.46 -21.99 -3.50
N ASP A 12 -14.78 -22.00 -3.30
CA ASP A 12 -15.62 -23.18 -3.51
C ASP A 12 -16.00 -23.35 -4.99
N VAL A 13 -15.65 -24.51 -5.56
CA VAL A 13 -15.95 -24.91 -6.94
C VAL A 13 -16.62 -26.28 -6.92
N GLY A 14 -17.97 -26.27 -6.97
CA GLY A 14 -18.77 -27.48 -6.89
C GLY A 14 -18.66 -28.17 -5.52
N ASP A 15 -18.04 -29.34 -5.47
CA ASP A 15 -17.78 -30.10 -4.24
C ASP A 15 -16.33 -30.00 -3.74
N ALA A 16 -15.51 -29.19 -4.41
CA ALA A 16 -14.12 -28.94 -4.05
C ALA A 16 -13.92 -27.50 -3.57
N THR A 17 -12.96 -27.30 -2.67
CA THR A 17 -12.47 -25.97 -2.27
C THR A 17 -11.02 -25.85 -2.74
N ILE A 18 -10.69 -24.77 -3.46
CA ILE A 18 -9.34 -24.43 -3.90
C ILE A 18 -8.76 -23.43 -2.90
N VAL A 19 -7.61 -23.75 -2.32
CA VAL A 19 -6.90 -22.91 -1.35
C VAL A 19 -5.50 -22.62 -1.90
N PRO A 20 -5.31 -21.51 -2.62
CA PRO A 20 -4.01 -21.09 -3.14
C PRO A 20 -3.08 -20.59 -2.04
N ASP A 21 -1.78 -20.79 -2.23
CA ASP A 21 -0.74 -20.20 -1.40
C ASP A 21 -0.43 -18.76 -1.83
N ALA A 22 -0.19 -17.89 -0.86
CA ALA A 22 0.09 -16.47 -1.06
C ALA A 22 1.46 -16.19 -1.68
N THR A 23 2.45 -17.07 -1.50
CA THR A 23 3.84 -16.78 -1.91
C THR A 23 4.41 -17.81 -2.87
N ARG A 24 3.78 -18.98 -2.99
CA ARG A 24 4.30 -20.14 -3.73
C ARG A 24 3.37 -20.60 -4.86
N PRO A 25 3.89 -21.31 -5.88
CA PRO A 25 3.11 -21.75 -7.04
C PRO A 25 2.30 -23.01 -6.75
N VAL A 26 1.45 -22.99 -5.72
CA VAL A 26 0.71 -24.17 -5.26
C VAL A 26 -0.68 -23.82 -4.73
N ALA A 27 -1.64 -24.70 -4.97
CA ALA A 27 -2.92 -24.72 -4.28
C ALA A 27 -3.23 -26.12 -3.72
N ALA A 28 -3.86 -26.15 -2.55
CA ALA A 28 -4.57 -27.31 -2.07
C ALA A 28 -5.97 -27.35 -2.70
N VAL A 29 -6.33 -28.45 -3.36
CA VAL A 29 -7.70 -28.74 -3.79
C VAL A 29 -8.27 -29.78 -2.83
N VAL A 30 -9.29 -29.37 -2.09
CA VAL A 30 -9.88 -30.17 -1.01
C VAL A 30 -11.25 -30.64 -1.42
N THR A 31 -11.49 -31.96 -1.41
CA THR A 31 -12.80 -32.57 -1.68
C THR A 31 -13.15 -33.50 -0.53
N GLY A 32 -14.02 -33.03 0.36
CA GLY A 32 -14.27 -33.69 1.65
C GLY A 32 -12.98 -33.77 2.47
N ASP A 33 -12.51 -34.99 2.78
CA ASP A 33 -11.26 -35.23 3.52
C ASP A 33 -10.05 -35.46 2.59
N HIS A 34 -10.24 -35.45 1.28
CA HIS A 34 -9.15 -35.68 0.32
C HIS A 34 -8.51 -34.36 -0.09
N VAL A 35 -7.18 -34.33 -0.09
CA VAL A 35 -6.37 -33.19 -0.52
C VAL A 35 -5.57 -33.60 -1.75
N ARG A 36 -5.64 -32.78 -2.79
CA ARG A 36 -4.82 -32.87 -3.98
C ARG A 36 -4.05 -31.58 -4.18
N TRP A 37 -2.79 -31.68 -4.56
CA TRP A 37 -1.97 -30.53 -4.91
C TRP A 37 -2.09 -30.20 -6.39
N VAL A 38 -2.19 -28.91 -6.68
CA VAL A 38 -2.03 -28.33 -8.01
C VAL A 38 -0.87 -27.34 -7.93
N THR A 39 0.11 -27.47 -8.81
CA THR A 39 1.33 -26.64 -8.82
C THR A 39 1.59 -26.05 -10.20
N TRP A 40 2.26 -24.91 -10.24
CA TRP A 40 2.59 -24.17 -11.48
C TRP A 40 3.97 -23.49 -11.44
N PRO A 41 5.06 -24.23 -11.15
CA PRO A 41 6.38 -23.63 -11.03
C PRO A 41 6.90 -23.03 -12.36
N ASP A 42 6.32 -23.42 -13.50
CA ASP A 42 6.68 -22.92 -14.83
C ASP A 42 5.82 -21.72 -15.28
N ALA A 43 4.91 -21.22 -14.43
CA ALA A 43 4.19 -19.98 -14.72
C ALA A 43 5.18 -18.81 -14.78
N PRO A 44 4.91 -17.78 -15.60
CA PRO A 44 5.68 -16.55 -15.50
C PRO A 44 5.56 -15.99 -14.07
N LEU A 45 6.59 -15.28 -13.63
CA LEU A 45 6.50 -14.43 -12.45
C LEU A 45 6.43 -12.98 -12.93
N PRO A 46 5.77 -12.10 -12.16
CA PRO A 46 5.95 -10.67 -12.38
C PRO A 46 7.44 -10.30 -12.24
N ASP A 47 7.80 -9.16 -12.80
CA ASP A 47 9.15 -8.61 -12.67
C ASP A 47 9.33 -8.10 -11.23
N GLY A 48 10.19 -8.75 -10.45
CA GLY A 48 10.51 -8.39 -9.06
C GLY A 48 9.86 -9.30 -8.01
N ALA A 49 9.95 -8.90 -6.73
CA ALA A 49 9.40 -9.68 -5.63
C ALA A 49 7.88 -9.58 -5.58
N VAL A 50 7.20 -10.70 -5.34
CA VAL A 50 5.73 -10.69 -5.23
C VAL A 50 5.33 -10.02 -3.91
N ASP A 51 4.56 -8.95 -4.01
CA ASP A 51 4.03 -8.17 -2.87
C ASP A 51 2.49 -8.12 -2.83
N GLU A 52 1.83 -8.30 -3.97
CA GLU A 52 0.38 -8.35 -4.11
C GLU A 52 -0.07 -9.72 -4.63
N VAL A 53 -1.01 -10.37 -3.92
CA VAL A 53 -1.69 -11.58 -4.44
C VAL A 53 -3.18 -11.48 -4.27
N GLY A 54 -3.91 -11.65 -5.37
CA GLY A 54 -5.37 -11.65 -5.41
C GLY A 54 -5.93 -12.96 -5.94
N VAL A 55 -7.12 -13.35 -5.47
CA VAL A 55 -7.84 -14.50 -5.99
C VAL A 55 -9.22 -14.06 -6.49
N LEU A 56 -9.54 -14.39 -7.74
CA LEU A 56 -10.85 -14.14 -8.33
C LEU A 56 -11.54 -15.45 -8.68
N ALA A 57 -12.66 -15.72 -8.01
CA ALA A 57 -13.46 -16.93 -8.23
C ALA A 57 -14.13 -16.92 -9.61
N THR A 58 -14.23 -18.10 -10.22
CA THR A 58 -15.08 -18.37 -11.39
C THR A 58 -15.94 -19.60 -11.14
N ASP A 59 -16.95 -19.85 -11.97
CA ASP A 59 -17.83 -21.02 -11.82
C ASP A 59 -17.08 -22.37 -11.92
N GLU A 60 -15.92 -22.39 -12.60
CA GLU A 60 -15.13 -23.60 -12.88
C GLU A 60 -13.79 -23.66 -12.14
N GLY A 61 -13.40 -22.59 -11.43
CA GLY A 61 -12.05 -22.42 -10.91
C GLY A 61 -11.81 -21.11 -10.18
N ALA A 62 -10.54 -20.71 -10.15
CA ALA A 62 -10.11 -19.44 -9.61
C ALA A 62 -8.91 -18.91 -10.40
N TRP A 63 -8.86 -17.59 -10.61
CA TRP A 63 -7.66 -16.90 -11.06
C TRP A 63 -6.85 -16.49 -9.83
N VAL A 64 -5.59 -16.93 -9.78
CA VAL A 64 -4.59 -16.43 -8.83
C VAL A 64 -3.76 -15.40 -9.57
N VAL A 65 -3.73 -14.18 -9.08
CA VAL A 65 -3.02 -13.05 -9.69
C VAL A 65 -1.88 -12.66 -8.76
N TYR A 66 -0.67 -12.69 -9.28
CA TYR A 66 0.54 -12.22 -8.62
C TYR A 66 0.89 -10.85 -9.20
N GLY A 67 1.09 -9.87 -8.33
CA GLY A 67 1.57 -8.55 -8.64
C GLY A 67 2.92 -8.29 -7.98
N THR A 68 3.70 -7.47 -8.64
CA THR A 68 4.86 -6.79 -8.07
C THR A 68 4.71 -5.30 -8.36
N ARG A 69 4.98 -4.49 -7.35
CA ARG A 69 5.22 -3.05 -7.47
C ARG A 69 6.72 -2.79 -7.48
N GLU A 70 7.23 -2.15 -8.51
CA GLU A 70 8.55 -1.53 -8.48
C GLU A 70 8.39 -0.01 -8.29
N ASP A 71 8.71 0.47 -7.09
CA ASP A 71 8.76 1.91 -6.80
C ASP A 71 10.07 2.49 -7.41
N MET A 72 10.00 3.02 -8.63
CA MET A 72 11.11 3.73 -9.28
C MET A 72 11.04 5.25 -9.05
N GLY A 73 11.21 5.70 -7.80
CA GLY A 73 11.31 7.15 -7.51
C GLY A 73 10.04 7.95 -7.87
N ASP A 74 10.21 9.24 -8.22
CA ASP A 74 9.12 10.22 -8.37
C ASP A 74 8.13 9.97 -9.53
N ASP A 75 8.30 8.90 -10.32
CA ASP A 75 7.37 8.51 -11.38
C ASP A 75 6.56 7.25 -10.99
N LEU A 76 5.30 7.23 -11.43
CA LEU A 76 4.30 6.16 -11.26
C LEU A 76 4.87 4.77 -11.05
N ASP A 77 4.39 4.06 -10.03
CA ASP A 77 4.88 2.74 -9.69
C ASP A 77 4.71 1.78 -10.88
N GLU A 78 5.82 1.18 -11.31
CA GLU A 78 5.80 0.21 -12.40
C GLU A 78 5.25 -1.10 -11.84
N MET A 79 3.99 -1.41 -12.20
CA MET A 79 3.37 -2.67 -11.83
C MET A 79 3.66 -3.75 -12.87
N SER A 80 3.99 -4.95 -12.42
CA SER A 80 4.04 -6.15 -13.27
C SER A 80 3.13 -7.22 -12.68
N ARG A 81 2.32 -7.89 -13.51
CA ARG A 81 1.33 -8.86 -13.06
C ARG A 81 1.35 -10.14 -13.89
N THR A 82 1.13 -11.27 -13.22
CA THR A 82 0.86 -12.57 -13.84
C THR A 82 -0.40 -13.17 -13.26
N ALA A 83 -1.19 -13.88 -14.09
CA ALA A 83 -2.34 -14.63 -13.63
C ALA A 83 -2.29 -16.11 -14.02
N VAL A 84 -2.74 -16.97 -13.10
CA VAL A 84 -2.84 -18.43 -13.28
C VAL A 84 -4.27 -18.87 -13.02
N HIS A 85 -4.89 -19.56 -13.98
CA HIS A 85 -6.23 -20.12 -13.79
C HIS A 85 -6.14 -21.57 -13.31
N VAL A 86 -6.63 -21.79 -12.09
CA VAL A 86 -6.61 -23.06 -11.37
C VAL A 86 -8.02 -23.65 -11.30
N THR A 87 -8.14 -24.95 -11.56
CA THR A 87 -9.38 -25.71 -11.39
C THR A 87 -9.15 -26.88 -10.44
N PRO A 88 -10.21 -27.55 -9.94
CA PRO A 88 -10.05 -28.77 -9.14
C PRO A 88 -9.25 -29.89 -9.84
N THR A 89 -9.13 -29.81 -11.17
CA THR A 89 -8.42 -30.82 -11.98
C THR A 89 -6.96 -30.46 -12.26
N GLY A 90 -6.56 -29.20 -12.10
CA GLY A 90 -5.23 -28.70 -12.42
C GLY A 90 -5.25 -27.25 -12.96
N VAL A 91 -4.08 -26.80 -13.40
CA VAL A 91 -3.88 -25.51 -14.07
C VAL A 91 -4.38 -25.60 -15.51
N THR A 92 -5.10 -24.57 -15.95
CA THR A 92 -5.63 -24.49 -17.33
C THR A 92 -4.84 -23.51 -18.18
N CYS A 93 -4.41 -22.38 -17.62
CA CYS A 93 -3.48 -21.46 -18.24
C CYS A 93 -2.71 -20.65 -17.19
N ALA A 94 -1.60 -20.08 -17.65
CA ALA A 94 -0.82 -19.06 -16.95
C ALA A 94 -0.45 -17.99 -17.99
N VAL A 95 -0.64 -16.72 -17.65
CA VAL A 95 -0.48 -15.60 -18.57
C VAL A 95 0.21 -14.42 -17.90
N ASP A 96 1.14 -13.81 -18.61
CA ASP A 96 1.72 -12.52 -18.26
C ASP A 96 0.72 -11.40 -18.62
N LEU A 97 0.35 -10.58 -17.64
CA LEU A 97 -0.57 -9.46 -17.80
C LEU A 97 0.17 -8.12 -18.04
N GLY A 98 1.47 -8.06 -17.80
CA GLY A 98 2.23 -6.80 -17.76
C GLY A 98 1.69 -5.85 -16.70
N ASP A 99 1.58 -4.58 -17.06
CA ASP A 99 1.08 -3.49 -16.20
C ASP A 99 -0.44 -3.49 -15.99
N ARG A 100 -1.17 -4.26 -16.81
CA ARG A 100 -2.63 -4.17 -16.91
C ARG A 100 -3.32 -4.50 -15.58
N ARG A 101 -4.19 -3.60 -15.12
CA ARG A 101 -4.99 -3.79 -13.90
C ARG A 101 -6.07 -4.85 -14.12
N VAL A 102 -6.31 -5.68 -13.09
CA VAL A 102 -7.44 -6.60 -13.04
C VAL A 102 -8.71 -5.84 -12.68
N LEU A 103 -9.74 -5.98 -13.52
CA LEU A 103 -11.03 -5.29 -13.38
C LEU A 103 -12.16 -6.21 -12.92
N GLY A 104 -11.92 -7.52 -12.84
CA GLY A 104 -12.91 -8.51 -12.43
C GLY A 104 -12.73 -9.86 -13.12
N ALA A 105 -13.52 -10.85 -12.73
CA ALA A 105 -13.58 -12.15 -13.38
C ALA A 105 -15.03 -12.63 -13.53
N ASP A 106 -15.29 -13.42 -14.57
CA ASP A 106 -16.57 -14.07 -14.81
C ASP A 106 -16.42 -15.48 -15.38
N VAL A 107 -17.55 -16.09 -15.78
CA VAL A 107 -17.62 -17.44 -16.35
C VAL A 107 -16.76 -17.65 -17.61
N GLU A 108 -16.42 -16.59 -18.35
CA GLU A 108 -15.55 -16.70 -19.53
C GLU A 108 -14.06 -16.51 -19.18
N GLY A 109 -13.74 -15.80 -18.11
CA GLY A 109 -12.36 -15.55 -17.70
C GLY A 109 -12.12 -14.25 -16.94
N LEU A 110 -10.89 -13.75 -17.04
CA LEU A 110 -10.38 -12.57 -16.33
C LEU A 110 -10.47 -11.32 -17.21
N TRP A 111 -10.98 -10.23 -16.66
CA TRP A 111 -11.04 -8.92 -17.32
C TRP A 111 -9.89 -8.04 -16.84
N ILE A 112 -9.14 -7.47 -17.80
CA ILE A 112 -8.04 -6.54 -17.53
C ILE A 112 -8.20 -5.25 -18.35
N GLY A 113 -7.72 -4.13 -17.80
CA GLY A 113 -7.94 -2.79 -18.35
C GLY A 113 -6.69 -1.90 -18.31
N ASP A 114 -6.92 -0.58 -18.31
CA ASP A 114 -5.85 0.40 -18.21
C ASP A 114 -5.10 0.23 -16.87
N PRO A 115 -3.76 0.35 -16.84
CA PRO A 115 -3.00 0.31 -15.58
C PRO A 115 -3.34 1.47 -14.63
N ARG A 116 -3.78 2.61 -15.16
CA ARG A 116 -4.04 3.84 -14.38
C ARG A 116 -5.46 3.87 -13.84
N ASP A 117 -5.65 4.57 -12.73
CA ASP A 117 -6.96 4.92 -12.20
C ASP A 117 -7.38 6.36 -12.54
N ALA A 118 -8.63 6.70 -12.22
CA ALA A 118 -9.21 7.99 -12.60
C ALA A 118 -8.52 9.21 -11.95
N SER A 119 -7.79 9.05 -10.85
CA SER A 119 -7.09 10.13 -10.14
C SER A 119 -6.09 10.87 -11.04
N MET A 120 -5.51 10.17 -12.01
CA MET A 120 -4.57 10.68 -13.02
C MET A 120 -5.19 11.72 -13.98
N TRP A 121 -6.50 11.95 -13.90
CA TRP A 121 -7.22 12.95 -14.68
C TRP A 121 -7.93 13.98 -13.80
N MET A 122 -7.48 14.14 -12.56
CA MET A 122 -7.86 15.29 -11.74
C MET A 122 -7.46 16.58 -12.48
N GLY A 123 -8.28 17.63 -12.35
CA GLY A 123 -7.93 18.93 -12.92
C GLY A 123 -6.69 19.49 -12.23
N GLU A 124 -5.66 19.85 -13.00
CA GLU A 124 -4.51 20.61 -12.50
C GLU A 124 -4.92 22.07 -12.35
N ASP A 125 -4.73 22.66 -11.16
CA ASP A 125 -4.93 24.08 -10.96
C ASP A 125 -3.91 24.85 -11.83
N GLU A 126 -4.38 25.54 -12.88
CA GLU A 126 -3.58 26.40 -13.77
C GLU A 126 -2.93 27.62 -13.04
N GLY A 127 -2.89 27.62 -11.71
CA GLY A 127 -2.27 28.64 -10.86
C GLY A 127 -1.23 28.12 -9.87
N LEU A 128 -1.06 26.80 -9.77
CA LEU A 128 0.07 26.17 -9.11
C LEU A 128 1.04 25.74 -10.22
N GLU A 129 1.69 26.72 -10.88
CA GLU A 129 3.05 26.45 -11.33
C GLU A 129 3.77 26.08 -10.05
N ASP A 130 4.03 24.78 -9.84
CA ASP A 130 4.92 24.33 -8.79
C ASP A 130 6.20 25.14 -8.97
N PRO A 131 6.50 26.09 -8.06
CA PRO A 131 7.74 26.81 -8.19
C PRO A 131 8.81 25.78 -7.85
N GLU A 132 9.39 25.22 -8.91
CA GLU A 132 10.64 24.46 -8.94
C GLU A 132 10.46 22.93 -9.10
N ASP A 133 10.13 22.51 -10.34
CA ASP A 133 10.91 21.45 -11.01
C ASP A 133 12.39 21.92 -11.15
N ASP A 134 13.08 22.16 -10.02
CA ASP A 134 14.54 22.30 -10.00
C ASP A 134 15.15 20.91 -9.84
N ASP A 135 16.01 20.61 -10.79
CA ASP A 135 16.62 19.31 -10.99
C ASP A 135 17.59 18.98 -9.81
N GLY A 136 17.08 18.41 -8.71
CA GLY A 136 17.86 17.52 -7.84
C GLY A 136 18.58 18.10 -6.61
N ASP A 137 18.15 19.23 -6.07
CA ASP A 137 18.44 19.59 -4.67
C ASP A 137 17.13 19.46 -3.89
N SER A 138 17.03 18.55 -2.92
CA SER A 138 15.83 18.46 -2.10
C SER A 138 15.64 19.78 -1.35
N ASP A 139 14.45 20.38 -1.46
CA ASP A 139 14.08 21.59 -0.73
C ASP A 139 14.00 21.41 0.80
N ASP A 140 14.34 20.22 1.32
CA ASP A 140 14.57 20.03 2.74
C ASP A 140 15.79 20.87 3.16
N PRO A 141 15.62 21.95 3.96
CA PRO A 141 16.74 22.76 4.44
C PRO A 141 17.71 21.98 5.34
N LEU A 142 17.39 20.74 5.68
CA LEU A 142 18.22 19.81 6.43
C LEU A 142 19.03 18.85 5.55
N ASP A 143 18.78 18.78 4.24
CA ASP A 143 19.52 17.88 3.36
C ASP A 143 21.01 18.29 3.26
N GLY A 144 21.88 17.29 3.30
CA GLY A 144 23.33 17.48 3.36
C GLY A 144 23.88 18.09 4.66
N VAL A 145 23.04 18.40 5.66
CA VAL A 145 23.50 18.92 6.96
C VAL A 145 24.09 17.78 7.80
N ASP A 146 25.41 17.80 8.02
CA ASP A 146 26.08 16.85 8.92
C ASP A 146 25.67 17.10 10.39
N PRO A 147 24.93 16.18 11.05
CA PRO A 147 24.52 16.34 12.44
C PRO A 147 25.71 16.49 13.39
N GLY A 148 26.88 15.96 13.03
CA GLY A 148 28.13 16.11 13.79
C GLY A 148 28.59 17.56 13.96
N THR A 149 28.18 18.45 13.05
CA THR A 149 28.55 19.87 13.04
C THR A 149 27.61 20.77 13.84
N LEU A 150 26.39 20.29 14.12
CA LEU A 150 25.37 21.05 14.85
C LEU A 150 25.55 20.95 16.38
N PRO A 151 25.16 21.99 17.14
CA PRO A 151 25.07 21.91 18.59
C PRO A 151 23.90 21.02 19.01
N TRP A 152 24.01 20.42 20.19
CA TRP A 152 22.95 19.58 20.78
C TRP A 152 21.70 20.40 21.08
N ALA A 153 20.53 19.82 20.80
CA ALA A 153 19.25 20.36 21.24
C ALA A 153 19.22 20.48 22.78
N PRO A 154 18.57 21.52 23.33
CA PRO A 154 18.31 21.59 24.76
C PRO A 154 17.39 20.43 25.18
N SER A 155 17.42 20.07 26.47
CA SER A 155 16.63 18.95 27.02
C SER A 155 15.15 19.27 27.23
N GLU A 156 14.72 20.49 26.92
CA GLU A 156 13.36 20.95 27.12
C GLU A 156 12.57 20.78 25.80
N PRO A 157 11.29 20.36 25.87
CA PRO A 157 10.48 20.09 24.69
C PRO A 157 10.30 21.34 23.82
N PHE A 158 10.16 21.13 22.52
CA PHE A 158 9.89 22.21 21.55
C PHE A 158 8.61 22.98 21.92
N TRP A 159 7.56 22.22 22.26
CA TRP A 159 6.28 22.77 22.71
C TRP A 159 6.29 23.05 24.23
N PRO A 160 5.67 24.16 24.67
CA PRO A 160 5.51 24.43 26.10
C PRO A 160 4.69 23.31 26.74
N SER A 161 4.90 23.05 28.02
CA SER A 161 4.03 22.09 28.73
C SER A 161 2.57 22.54 28.66
N PRO A 162 1.59 21.63 28.77
CA PRO A 162 0.18 22.01 28.75
C PRO A 162 -0.18 23.08 29.81
N GLU A 163 0.54 23.11 30.94
CA GLU A 163 0.39 24.14 31.97
C GLU A 163 0.99 25.49 31.55
N GLU A 164 2.12 25.48 30.84
CA GLU A 164 2.72 26.69 30.26
C GLU A 164 1.88 27.20 29.09
N TRP A 165 1.41 26.34 28.20
CA TRP A 165 0.50 26.68 27.10
C TRP A 165 -0.79 27.32 27.62
N ALA A 166 -1.44 26.67 28.59
CA ALA A 166 -2.62 27.22 29.25
C ALA A 166 -2.33 28.52 30.00
N ALA A 167 -1.11 28.70 30.55
CA ALA A 167 -0.70 29.94 31.18
C ALA A 167 -0.45 31.06 30.17
N THR A 168 0.09 30.78 28.98
CA THR A 168 0.24 31.76 27.89
C THR A 168 -1.15 32.24 27.42
N LEU A 169 -2.07 31.30 27.18
CA LEU A 169 -3.47 31.61 26.83
C LEU A 169 -4.19 32.38 27.95
N ALA A 170 -3.96 32.03 29.22
CA ALA A 170 -4.57 32.70 30.37
C ALA A 170 -3.93 34.06 30.72
N ALA A 171 -2.67 34.29 30.32
CA ALA A 171 -1.96 35.54 30.53
C ALA A 171 -2.39 36.64 29.54
N GLY A 172 -3.14 36.28 28.48
CA GLY A 172 -3.57 37.23 27.45
C GLY A 172 -2.40 37.88 26.71
N GLU A 173 -1.24 37.20 26.69
CA GLU A 173 -0.19 37.50 25.71
C GLU A 173 -0.66 36.88 24.39
N GLU A 174 -1.61 37.55 23.74
CA GLU A 174 -1.85 37.29 22.32
C GLU A 174 -0.52 37.57 21.60
N PRO A 175 -0.08 36.71 20.66
CA PRO A 175 0.90 37.16 19.67
C PRO A 175 0.41 38.50 19.11
N GLU A 176 1.33 39.43 18.83
CA GLU A 176 0.98 40.71 18.22
C GLU A 176 0.50 40.47 16.78
N ASP A 177 -0.69 39.90 16.61
CA ASP A 177 -1.41 39.82 15.35
C ASP A 177 -2.28 41.07 15.25
N ASP A 178 -1.81 42.00 14.43
CA ASP A 178 -2.58 43.13 13.93
C ASP A 178 -3.70 42.61 12.99
N ASP A 179 -4.74 41.94 13.49
CA ASP A 179 -6.07 41.96 12.84
C ASP A 179 -7.23 41.56 13.79
N PRO A 180 -8.16 42.48 14.12
CA PRO A 180 -9.15 42.24 15.17
C PRO A 180 -10.56 41.96 14.62
N GLU A 181 -10.82 40.83 13.97
CA GLU A 181 -12.17 40.25 13.86
C GLU A 181 -11.97 38.73 13.67
N LEU A 182 -12.19 37.88 14.67
CA LEU A 182 -13.44 37.11 14.80
C LEU A 182 -13.43 36.36 16.15
N LEU A 183 -14.26 36.80 17.09
CA LEU A 183 -14.72 35.97 18.20
C LEU A 183 -16.16 35.58 17.90
N ASP A 184 -16.48 34.29 17.95
CA ASP A 184 -17.73 33.81 18.54
C ASP A 184 -17.52 32.42 19.15
N GLU A 185 -18.01 32.29 20.38
CA GLU A 185 -17.90 31.19 21.34
C GLU A 185 -18.85 30.03 21.01
N ASP A 186 -18.47 28.80 21.41
CA ASP A 186 -19.28 27.68 21.98
C ASP A 186 -18.53 26.36 21.65
N GLY A 187 -18.27 25.36 22.49
CA GLY A 187 -18.57 25.04 23.88
C GLY A 187 -18.02 23.62 24.19
N ASP A 188 -17.55 23.43 25.42
CA ASP A 188 -17.24 22.18 26.17
C ASP A 188 -17.09 20.83 25.42
N ASP A 189 -15.88 20.24 25.44
CA ASP A 189 -15.73 18.78 25.53
C ASP A 189 -14.54 18.36 26.43
N ASP A 190 -14.86 17.51 27.41
CA ASP A 190 -13.98 16.89 28.41
C ASP A 190 -13.63 15.47 27.92
N GLY A 191 -12.46 15.27 27.30
CA GLY A 191 -11.96 13.99 26.79
C GLY A 191 -10.44 13.81 26.93
N PRO A 192 -9.90 12.57 26.98
CA PRO A 192 -8.57 12.30 27.48
C PRO A 192 -7.46 12.74 26.51
N ARG A 193 -6.34 13.12 27.12
CA ARG A 193 -5.08 13.57 26.50
C ARG A 193 -4.57 12.55 25.47
N TYR A 194 -4.62 12.92 24.19
CA TYR A 194 -3.86 12.27 23.13
C TYR A 194 -2.52 12.98 22.95
N PHE A 195 -1.47 12.17 22.90
CA PHE A 195 -0.15 12.53 22.40
C PHE A 195 -0.21 12.21 20.90
N TRP A 196 0.11 13.18 20.06
CA TRP A 196 -0.14 13.10 18.62
C TRP A 196 0.71 12.02 17.94
N SER A 197 0.01 11.07 17.32
CA SER A 197 0.38 10.42 16.06
C SER A 197 -0.05 11.36 14.92
N ALA A 198 0.68 11.38 13.80
CA ALA A 198 0.29 12.14 12.62
C ALA A 198 -1.12 11.73 12.16
N GLY A 199 -2.05 12.67 12.18
CA GLY A 199 -3.44 12.47 11.81
C GLY A 199 -4.19 13.79 11.91
N SER A 200 -4.18 14.54 10.81
CA SER A 200 -5.20 15.52 10.41
C SER A 200 -6.09 16.10 11.53
N ASP A 201 -5.62 17.16 12.17
CA ASP A 201 -6.46 18.26 12.69
C ASP A 201 -5.67 19.55 12.50
N ALA A 202 -6.18 20.39 11.59
CA ALA A 202 -6.01 21.83 11.46
C ALA A 202 -4.76 22.47 12.10
N ASP A 203 -3.70 22.58 11.31
CA ASP A 203 -2.69 23.62 11.46
C ASP A 203 -3.29 24.97 11.01
N GLU A 204 -3.96 25.66 11.94
CA GLU A 204 -4.03 27.12 11.93
C GLU A 204 -2.85 27.65 12.75
N ASP A 205 -1.65 27.65 12.16
CA ASP A 205 -0.62 28.66 12.45
C ASP A 205 0.40 28.66 11.30
N GLU A 206 0.49 29.82 10.66
CA GLU A 206 1.17 30.08 9.39
C GLU A 206 2.70 30.12 9.55
N ASP A 207 3.41 29.12 9.02
CA ASP A 207 4.77 29.35 8.56
C ASP A 207 4.73 30.15 7.25
N ASP A 208 5.48 31.26 7.26
CA ASP A 208 5.69 32.29 6.23
C ASP A 208 6.29 31.74 4.92
N PHE A 209 5.54 30.87 4.23
CA PHE A 209 5.62 30.67 2.79
C PHE A 209 4.46 31.43 2.18
N GLY A 210 4.75 32.40 1.30
CA GLY A 210 3.79 33.39 0.83
C GLY A 210 2.45 32.79 0.38
N ARG A 211 1.47 32.77 1.29
CA ARG A 211 0.07 32.45 0.98
C ARG A 211 -0.39 33.43 -0.09
N PRO A 212 -0.86 32.98 -1.26
CA PRO A 212 -1.59 33.86 -2.16
C PRO A 212 -2.80 34.37 -1.38
N SER A 213 -2.78 35.65 -0.99
CA SER A 213 -3.89 36.28 -0.28
C SER A 213 -5.07 36.44 -1.24
N GLY A 214 -5.84 35.37 -1.39
CA GLY A 214 -7.06 35.29 -2.17
C GLY A 214 -7.91 34.13 -1.65
N PRO A 215 -9.23 34.10 -1.93
CA PRO A 215 -9.99 32.87 -1.73
C PRO A 215 -9.26 31.72 -2.43
N PRO A 216 -9.26 30.50 -1.88
CA PRO A 216 -8.67 29.35 -2.56
C PRO A 216 -9.19 29.35 -3.99
N ALA A 217 -8.29 29.21 -4.96
CA ALA A 217 -8.68 29.16 -6.35
C ALA A 217 -9.78 28.11 -6.51
N ASP A 218 -10.82 28.41 -7.28
CA ASP A 218 -11.81 27.39 -7.62
C ASP A 218 -11.05 26.23 -8.30
N PRO A 219 -11.18 24.99 -7.80
CA PRO A 219 -10.37 23.89 -8.29
C PRO A 219 -10.64 23.69 -9.78
N ALA A 220 -9.58 23.35 -10.51
CA ALA A 220 -9.68 23.07 -11.92
C ALA A 220 -10.74 21.98 -12.21
N PRO A 221 -11.49 22.13 -13.32
CA PRO A 221 -12.48 21.12 -13.69
C PRO A 221 -11.78 19.79 -14.01
N PRO A 222 -12.43 18.65 -13.69
CA PRO A 222 -11.85 17.33 -13.98
C PRO A 222 -11.65 17.14 -15.48
N LEU A 223 -10.57 16.44 -15.84
CA LEU A 223 -10.23 16.14 -17.23
C LEU A 223 -11.00 14.91 -17.71
N PRO A 224 -11.37 14.84 -19.01
CA PRO A 224 -11.98 13.64 -19.57
C PRO A 224 -10.99 12.48 -19.56
N THR A 225 -11.47 11.28 -19.21
CA THR A 225 -10.64 10.07 -19.20
C THR A 225 -10.43 9.53 -20.62
N PRO A 226 -9.34 8.77 -20.85
CA PRO A 226 -9.06 8.17 -22.14
C PRO A 226 -9.95 6.95 -22.40
N PRO A 227 -10.04 6.48 -23.66
CA PRO A 227 -10.63 5.19 -23.95
C PRO A 227 -9.78 4.03 -23.39
N THR A 228 -10.44 2.98 -22.89
CA THR A 228 -9.79 1.74 -22.43
C THR A 228 -9.88 0.62 -23.46
N GLU A 229 -8.76 -0.08 -23.67
CA GLU A 229 -8.76 -1.42 -24.25
C GLU A 229 -9.09 -2.45 -23.17
N LEU A 230 -10.36 -2.82 -23.06
CA LEU A 230 -10.82 -3.83 -22.13
C LEU A 230 -10.55 -5.22 -22.72
N VAL A 231 -9.77 -6.05 -22.03
CA VAL A 231 -9.34 -7.37 -22.53
C VAL A 231 -9.92 -8.47 -21.64
N LEU A 232 -10.64 -9.41 -22.26
CA LEU A 232 -10.99 -10.69 -21.67
C LEU A 232 -9.88 -11.70 -21.95
N VAL A 233 -9.26 -12.21 -20.89
CA VAL A 233 -8.37 -13.38 -20.92
C VAL A 233 -9.19 -14.61 -20.54
N ARG A 234 -9.37 -15.54 -21.47
CA ARG A 234 -10.10 -16.79 -21.21
C ARG A 234 -9.25 -17.79 -20.45
N THR A 235 -9.91 -18.80 -19.90
CA THR A 235 -9.28 -19.91 -19.16
C THR A 235 -8.35 -20.79 -20.01
N ASP A 236 -8.37 -20.64 -21.33
CA ASP A 236 -7.40 -21.25 -22.27
C ASP A 236 -6.23 -20.33 -22.64
N GLY A 237 -6.15 -19.14 -22.04
CA GLY A 237 -5.16 -18.10 -22.30
C GLY A 237 -5.45 -17.24 -23.54
N SER A 238 -6.53 -17.50 -24.29
CA SER A 238 -6.89 -16.67 -25.44
C SER A 238 -7.42 -15.30 -25.01
N ARG A 239 -7.12 -14.27 -25.81
CA ARG A 239 -7.51 -12.89 -25.51
C ARG A 239 -8.58 -12.37 -26.47
N THR A 240 -9.48 -11.54 -25.96
CA THR A 240 -10.44 -10.79 -26.78
C THR A 240 -10.55 -9.37 -26.25
N THR A 241 -10.45 -8.40 -27.15
CA THR A 241 -10.42 -6.97 -26.78
C THR A 241 -11.71 -6.29 -27.20
N ILE A 242 -12.20 -5.40 -26.34
CA ILE A 242 -13.29 -4.47 -26.55
C ILE A 242 -12.74 -3.06 -26.34
N ALA A 243 -12.94 -2.15 -27.29
CA ALA A 243 -12.63 -0.75 -27.05
C ALA A 243 -13.81 -0.07 -26.35
N VAL A 244 -13.57 0.52 -25.17
CA VAL A 244 -14.53 1.34 -24.43
C VAL A 244 -14.09 2.79 -24.53
N ASP A 245 -15.03 3.72 -24.74
CA ASP A 245 -14.72 5.14 -24.99
C ASP A 245 -14.25 5.94 -23.77
N HIS A 246 -14.24 5.33 -22.58
CA HIS A 246 -13.80 5.93 -21.31
C HIS A 246 -12.96 4.93 -20.51
N LEU A 247 -12.36 5.42 -19.42
CA LEU A 247 -11.61 4.62 -18.47
C LEU A 247 -12.54 3.63 -17.76
N VAL A 248 -12.28 2.34 -17.93
CA VAL A 248 -13.03 1.27 -17.21
C VAL A 248 -12.37 1.00 -15.88
N GLU A 249 -13.17 1.01 -14.81
CA GLU A 249 -12.70 0.81 -13.43
C GLU A 249 -13.02 -0.59 -12.91
N ASP A 250 -14.11 -1.20 -13.37
CA ASP A 250 -14.58 -2.51 -12.89
C ASP A 250 -15.53 -3.16 -13.90
N VAL A 251 -15.52 -4.49 -13.94
CA VAL A 251 -16.35 -5.31 -14.83
C VAL A 251 -16.95 -6.48 -14.08
N ARG A 252 -18.28 -6.55 -14.09
CA ARG A 252 -19.07 -7.61 -13.48
C ARG A 252 -20.00 -8.24 -14.49
N ARG A 253 -20.28 -9.54 -14.37
CA ARG A 253 -21.22 -10.23 -15.26
C ARG A 253 -22.27 -11.01 -14.50
N THR A 254 -23.54 -10.81 -14.88
CA THR A 254 -24.67 -11.61 -14.41
C THR A 254 -25.41 -12.22 -15.60
N GLY A 255 -25.24 -13.53 -15.80
CA GLY A 255 -25.82 -14.24 -16.93
C GLY A 255 -25.23 -13.74 -18.27
N THR A 256 -26.08 -13.14 -19.12
CA THR A 256 -25.63 -12.55 -20.40
C THR A 256 -25.33 -11.06 -20.29
N VAL A 257 -25.59 -10.43 -19.15
CA VAL A 257 -25.40 -8.99 -18.97
C VAL A 257 -24.03 -8.73 -18.36
N LEU A 258 -23.20 -8.00 -19.10
CA LEU A 258 -21.94 -7.44 -18.65
C LEU A 258 -22.19 -6.01 -18.16
N THR A 259 -21.95 -5.75 -16.89
CA THR A 259 -21.96 -4.41 -16.30
C THR A 259 -20.53 -3.86 -16.32
N ILE A 260 -20.36 -2.71 -16.97
CA ILE A 260 -19.08 -2.01 -17.05
C ILE A 260 -19.21 -0.74 -16.22
N ARG A 261 -18.39 -0.62 -15.17
CA ARG A 261 -18.18 0.62 -14.42
C ARG A 261 -17.06 1.42 -15.08
N TYR A 262 -17.30 2.69 -15.34
CA TYR A 262 -16.35 3.57 -16.01
C TYR A 262 -16.36 4.97 -15.39
N ALA A 263 -15.21 5.65 -15.45
CA ALA A 263 -15.05 7.04 -15.05
C ALA A 263 -15.22 7.95 -16.28
N PRO A 264 -16.25 8.82 -16.34
CA PRO A 264 -16.40 9.76 -17.46
C PRO A 264 -15.30 10.83 -17.51
N SER A 265 -14.80 11.22 -16.34
CA SER A 265 -13.74 12.19 -16.11
C SER A 265 -12.94 11.76 -14.89
N GLY A 266 -11.80 12.41 -14.64
CA GLY A 266 -11.13 12.29 -13.34
C GLY A 266 -11.98 12.83 -12.20
N PRO A 267 -11.50 12.69 -10.95
CA PRO A 267 -12.24 13.13 -9.78
C PRO A 267 -12.37 14.65 -9.73
N ARG A 268 -13.45 15.11 -9.12
CA ARG A 268 -13.71 16.53 -8.85
C ARG A 268 -13.43 16.84 -7.40
N GLN A 269 -13.05 18.07 -7.13
CA GLN A 269 -12.86 18.56 -5.77
C GLN A 269 -14.12 19.28 -5.28
N GLU A 270 -14.62 18.90 -4.10
CA GLU A 270 -15.73 19.56 -3.41
C GLU A 270 -15.25 20.19 -2.10
N PRO A 271 -15.75 21.37 -1.70
CA PRO A 271 -15.37 21.95 -0.42
C PRO A 271 -15.76 21.03 0.75
N HIS A 272 -14.82 20.73 1.64
CA HIS A 272 -15.10 19.99 2.86
C HIS A 272 -15.64 20.94 3.96
N PRO A 273 -16.64 20.53 4.77
CA PRO A 273 -17.28 21.41 5.76
C PRO A 273 -16.36 22.00 6.84
N THR A 274 -15.22 21.36 7.12
CA THR A 274 -14.24 21.81 8.13
C THR A 274 -13.03 22.53 7.51
N GLY A 275 -13.11 22.93 6.23
CA GLY A 275 -11.97 23.42 5.45
C GLY A 275 -11.33 22.31 4.62
N GLY A 276 -10.62 22.69 3.55
CA GLY A 276 -10.04 21.76 2.58
C GLY A 276 -11.00 21.28 1.49
N TRP A 277 -10.56 20.26 0.73
CA TRP A 277 -11.28 19.70 -0.41
C TRP A 277 -11.47 18.18 -0.26
N ASN A 278 -12.68 17.72 -0.55
CA ASN A 278 -13.01 16.31 -0.78
C ASN A 278 -12.77 15.94 -2.23
N VAL A 279 -12.16 14.77 -2.45
CA VAL A 279 -12.02 14.19 -3.79
C VAL A 279 -13.20 13.28 -4.06
N VAL A 280 -13.99 13.57 -5.09
CA VAL A 280 -15.20 12.83 -5.44
C VAL A 280 -15.08 12.21 -6.83
N TYR A 281 -15.31 10.91 -6.93
CA TYR A 281 -15.30 10.15 -8.18
C TYR A 281 -16.72 9.97 -8.72
N ASP A 282 -16.98 10.47 -9.94
CA ASP A 282 -18.31 10.40 -10.57
C ASP A 282 -18.45 9.17 -11.50
N SER A 283 -18.12 7.97 -10.99
CA SER A 283 -18.20 6.72 -11.75
C SER A 283 -19.62 6.41 -12.22
N ARG A 284 -19.74 5.78 -13.39
CA ARG A 284 -21.02 5.37 -13.99
C ARG A 284 -20.99 3.91 -14.40
N GLU A 285 -22.17 3.30 -14.46
CA GLU A 285 -22.34 1.93 -14.94
C GLU A 285 -23.21 1.88 -16.20
N VAL A 286 -22.84 1.00 -17.14
CA VAL A 286 -23.66 0.58 -18.27
C VAL A 286 -23.80 -0.93 -18.30
N ASP A 287 -25.00 -1.40 -18.67
CA ASP A 287 -25.29 -2.82 -18.85
C ASP A 287 -25.29 -3.17 -20.35
N LEU A 288 -24.54 -4.19 -20.72
CA LEU A 288 -24.39 -4.69 -22.08
C LEU A 288 -24.87 -6.14 -22.18
N ASP A 289 -25.86 -6.40 -23.03
CA ASP A 289 -26.32 -7.76 -23.31
C ASP A 289 -25.44 -8.46 -24.34
N LEU A 290 -24.73 -9.50 -23.89
CA LEU A 290 -23.81 -10.30 -24.68
C LEU A 290 -24.49 -11.50 -25.37
N ALA A 291 -25.82 -11.61 -25.35
CA ALA A 291 -26.53 -12.74 -25.97
C ALA A 291 -26.24 -12.92 -27.48
N ALA A 292 -25.90 -11.83 -28.18
CA ALA A 292 -25.52 -11.84 -29.59
C ALA A 292 -24.01 -12.04 -29.83
N GLY A 293 -23.22 -12.19 -28.77
CA GLY A 293 -21.76 -12.22 -28.79
C GLY A 293 -21.14 -10.92 -28.32
N MET A 294 -19.81 -10.94 -28.16
CA MET A 294 -19.03 -9.82 -27.66
C MET A 294 -18.88 -8.72 -28.73
N PRO A 295 -19.19 -7.44 -28.42
CA PRO A 295 -18.97 -6.35 -29.36
C PRO A 295 -17.47 -6.03 -29.46
N ALA A 296 -17.06 -5.42 -30.58
CA ALA A 296 -15.70 -4.90 -30.73
C ALA A 296 -15.51 -3.53 -30.05
N THR A 297 -16.61 -2.78 -29.89
CA THR A 297 -16.60 -1.40 -29.38
C THR A 297 -17.82 -1.13 -28.53
N VAL A 298 -17.65 -0.38 -27.44
CA VAL A 298 -18.71 0.11 -26.57
C VAL A 298 -18.59 1.63 -26.48
N THR A 299 -19.62 2.33 -26.93
CA THR A 299 -19.76 3.78 -26.75
C THR A 299 -20.70 4.00 -25.58
N THR A 300 -20.15 4.29 -24.40
CA THR A 300 -20.93 4.37 -23.16
C THR A 300 -21.98 5.48 -23.20
N THR A 301 -21.74 6.56 -23.96
CA THR A 301 -22.71 7.65 -24.13
C THR A 301 -23.97 7.27 -24.91
N ASP A 302 -23.90 6.20 -25.72
CA ASP A 302 -25.04 5.70 -26.50
C ASP A 302 -25.91 4.72 -25.69
N LEU A 303 -25.45 4.34 -24.49
CA LEU A 303 -26.11 3.38 -23.62
C LEU A 303 -26.80 4.07 -22.43
N PRO A 304 -27.89 3.50 -21.90
CA PRO A 304 -28.48 3.99 -20.66
C PRO A 304 -27.51 3.74 -19.51
N SER A 305 -26.89 4.81 -19.00
CA SER A 305 -25.99 4.74 -17.85
C SER A 305 -26.65 5.19 -16.55
N ARG A 306 -26.20 4.63 -15.43
CA ARG A 306 -26.57 5.04 -14.06
C ARG A 306 -25.33 5.48 -13.29
N ALA A 307 -25.50 6.26 -12.22
CA ALA A 307 -24.40 6.48 -11.28
C ALA A 307 -24.00 5.12 -10.68
N ALA A 308 -22.70 4.88 -10.54
CA ALA A 308 -22.24 3.75 -9.74
C ALA A 308 -22.68 3.96 -8.28
N GLY A 309 -22.98 2.88 -7.58
CA GLY A 309 -23.17 2.97 -6.13
C GLY A 309 -21.83 3.27 -5.47
N ASP A 310 -21.85 4.00 -4.35
CA ASP A 310 -20.69 4.09 -3.48
C ASP A 310 -20.31 2.67 -3.06
N GLU A 311 -19.02 2.33 -3.16
CA GLU A 311 -18.50 1.14 -2.50
C GLU A 311 -18.68 1.40 -1.01
N ASP A 312 -19.50 0.59 -0.35
CA ASP A 312 -19.94 0.83 1.03
C ASP A 312 -18.68 0.89 1.92
N GLU A 313 -18.23 2.07 2.34
CA GLU A 313 -16.95 2.26 3.07
C GLU A 313 -16.91 1.47 4.39
N THR A 314 -18.06 1.07 4.92
CA THR A 314 -18.19 0.11 6.02
C THR A 314 -17.78 -1.33 5.67
N SER A 315 -17.33 -1.60 4.43
CA SER A 315 -17.03 -2.92 3.87
C SER A 315 -15.64 -3.47 4.22
N TRP A 316 -14.63 -2.64 4.53
CA TRP A 316 -13.26 -3.15 4.64
C TRP A 316 -13.04 -4.04 5.87
N GLU A 317 -13.52 -3.60 7.03
CA GLU A 317 -13.44 -4.40 8.27
C GLU A 317 -14.29 -5.68 8.16
N ASP A 318 -15.50 -5.58 7.61
CA ASP A 318 -16.40 -6.74 7.39
C ASP A 318 -15.80 -7.74 6.40
N GLU A 319 -15.16 -7.25 5.33
CA GLU A 319 -14.48 -8.07 4.33
C GLU A 319 -13.23 -8.75 4.91
N GLN A 320 -12.47 -8.03 5.72
CA GLN A 320 -11.34 -8.60 6.45
C GLN A 320 -11.80 -9.68 7.43
N GLU A 321 -12.83 -9.44 8.24
CA GLU A 321 -13.38 -10.44 9.17
C GLU A 321 -13.91 -11.66 8.40
N ARG A 322 -14.57 -11.44 7.24
CA ARG A 322 -15.02 -12.51 6.35
C ARG A 322 -13.84 -13.34 5.83
N LEU A 323 -12.78 -12.69 5.34
CA LEU A 323 -11.58 -13.36 4.83
C LEU A 323 -10.88 -14.15 5.95
N GLU A 324 -10.63 -13.54 7.11
CA GLU A 324 -10.03 -14.21 8.25
C GLU A 324 -10.85 -15.45 8.67
N ALA A 325 -12.19 -15.32 8.73
CA ALA A 325 -13.08 -16.43 9.05
C ALA A 325 -13.07 -17.54 7.98
N ALA A 326 -12.97 -17.17 6.69
CA ALA A 326 -12.88 -18.11 5.58
C ALA A 326 -11.54 -18.85 5.54
N LEU A 327 -10.45 -18.19 5.95
CA LEU A 327 -9.09 -18.70 5.95
C LEU A 327 -8.76 -19.54 7.19
N ALA A 328 -9.35 -19.22 8.34
CA ALA A 328 -9.08 -19.88 9.62
C ALA A 328 -9.11 -21.43 9.59
N PRO A 329 -10.00 -22.12 8.83
CA PRO A 329 -9.99 -23.59 8.71
C PRO A 329 -8.78 -24.19 7.98
N TRP A 330 -8.02 -23.35 7.27
CA TRP A 330 -6.96 -23.75 6.34
C TRP A 330 -5.56 -23.35 6.82
N THR A 331 -5.46 -22.32 7.66
CA THR A 331 -4.21 -21.88 8.28
C THR A 331 -3.50 -23.02 9.02
N GLU A 332 -2.19 -23.17 8.80
CA GLU A 332 -1.33 -24.21 9.40
C GLU A 332 -1.78 -25.67 9.17
N ARG A 333 -2.68 -25.91 8.20
CA ARG A 333 -3.24 -27.26 7.95
C ARG A 333 -2.39 -28.12 7.03
N PHE A 334 -1.63 -27.48 6.15
CA PHE A 334 -1.17 -28.05 4.89
C PHE A 334 0.35 -27.92 4.76
N ASP A 335 1.10 -28.98 5.10
CA ASP A 335 2.56 -28.98 4.98
C ASP A 335 3.02 -29.21 3.53
N LEU A 336 3.79 -28.25 3.00
CA LEU A 336 4.29 -28.21 1.64
C LEU A 336 5.69 -28.82 1.48
N SER A 337 6.35 -29.24 2.57
CA SER A 337 7.74 -29.75 2.54
C SER A 337 7.99 -30.95 1.62
N SER A 338 6.93 -31.66 1.23
CA SER A 338 6.98 -32.83 0.35
C SER A 338 6.25 -32.65 -0.99
N VAL A 339 5.78 -31.43 -1.29
CA VAL A 339 5.01 -31.14 -2.50
C VAL A 339 5.94 -30.72 -3.63
N GLU A 340 6.07 -31.58 -4.63
CA GLU A 340 6.88 -31.31 -5.82
C GLU A 340 6.29 -30.14 -6.63
N GLY A 341 7.13 -29.16 -6.96
CA GLY A 341 6.73 -27.97 -7.71
C GLY A 341 6.03 -26.90 -6.88
N ALA A 342 6.00 -27.02 -5.54
CA ALA A 342 5.47 -25.99 -4.65
C ALA A 342 6.45 -24.84 -4.36
N GLN A 343 7.57 -24.76 -5.09
CA GLN A 343 8.54 -23.68 -4.98
C GLN A 343 8.76 -23.08 -6.35
N TRP A 344 8.90 -21.76 -6.39
CA TRP A 344 9.33 -21.07 -7.59
C TRP A 344 10.76 -21.46 -7.95
N PRO A 345 11.08 -21.57 -9.26
CA PRO A 345 12.46 -21.58 -9.70
C PRO A 345 13.16 -20.30 -9.23
N LEU A 346 14.40 -20.42 -8.77
CA LEU A 346 15.15 -19.25 -8.33
C LEU A 346 15.48 -18.33 -9.52
N HIS A 347 15.25 -17.04 -9.32
CA HIS A 347 15.61 -15.97 -10.24
C HIS A 347 17.13 -15.94 -10.44
N ASP A 348 17.57 -15.67 -11.67
CA ASP A 348 18.99 -15.56 -12.01
C ASP A 348 19.55 -14.20 -11.59
N LEU A 349 19.71 -14.00 -10.28
CA LEU A 349 20.31 -12.80 -9.72
C LEU A 349 21.82 -12.96 -9.59
N ASP A 350 22.62 -12.00 -10.07
CA ASP A 350 24.07 -12.09 -9.94
C ASP A 350 24.56 -11.80 -8.51
N ASP A 351 25.75 -12.28 -8.17
CA ASP A 351 26.32 -12.14 -6.82
C ASP A 351 26.55 -10.66 -6.42
N ALA A 352 26.76 -9.75 -7.38
CA ALA A 352 26.98 -8.35 -7.09
C ALA A 352 25.68 -7.64 -6.74
N ALA A 353 24.59 -7.95 -7.44
CA ALA A 353 23.24 -7.49 -7.12
C ALA A 353 22.78 -8.03 -5.76
N ARG A 354 23.02 -9.32 -5.47
CA ARG A 354 22.74 -9.90 -4.14
C ARG A 354 23.47 -9.17 -3.02
N GLN A 355 24.77 -8.92 -3.18
CA GLN A 355 25.56 -8.20 -2.19
C GLN A 355 25.11 -6.76 -2.01
N ARG A 356 24.69 -6.11 -3.11
CA ARG A 356 24.15 -4.74 -3.06
C ARG A 356 22.84 -4.69 -2.28
N ALA A 357 21.87 -5.54 -2.60
CA ALA A 357 20.59 -5.59 -1.88
C ALA A 357 20.77 -5.78 -0.37
N VAL A 358 21.66 -6.70 0.03
CA VAL A 358 22.01 -6.88 1.45
C VAL A 358 22.66 -5.62 2.04
N ALA A 359 23.62 -5.02 1.33
CA ALA A 359 24.33 -3.84 1.81
C ALA A 359 23.43 -2.61 1.96
N ASP A 360 22.48 -2.42 1.04
CA ASP A 360 21.55 -1.30 1.04
C ASP A 360 20.62 -1.40 2.27
N LEU A 361 20.04 -2.59 2.53
CA LEU A 361 19.22 -2.80 3.73
C LEU A 361 20.03 -2.68 5.03
N VAL A 362 21.26 -3.20 5.07
CA VAL A 362 22.16 -3.04 6.23
C VAL A 362 22.47 -1.57 6.48
N ALA A 363 22.70 -0.78 5.43
CA ALA A 363 23.06 0.64 5.54
C ALA A 363 21.94 1.47 6.19
N VAL A 364 20.67 1.14 5.93
CA VAL A 364 19.51 1.75 6.60
C VAL A 364 19.64 1.59 8.13
N PHE A 365 19.90 0.37 8.59
CA PHE A 365 19.92 0.08 10.02
C PHE A 365 21.20 0.49 10.74
N GLU A 366 22.36 0.45 10.08
CA GLU A 366 23.63 0.95 10.63
C GLU A 366 23.62 2.46 10.91
N ALA A 367 22.64 3.20 10.37
CA ALA A 367 22.46 4.61 10.63
C ALA A 367 21.52 4.90 11.82
N LEU A 368 20.81 3.92 12.38
CA LEU A 368 19.76 4.16 13.38
C LEU A 368 20.26 4.85 14.66
N ASP A 369 21.46 4.54 15.14
CA ASP A 369 22.01 5.14 16.38
C ASP A 369 22.61 6.54 16.16
N ARG A 370 22.62 7.03 14.91
CA ARG A 370 23.19 8.34 14.58
C ARG A 370 22.28 9.46 15.08
N PRO A 371 22.85 10.58 15.56
CA PRO A 371 22.08 11.76 15.93
C PRO A 371 21.21 12.24 14.75
N GLY A 372 19.94 12.50 15.01
CA GLY A 372 19.04 13.16 14.06
C GLY A 372 19.26 14.67 14.05
N VAL A 373 18.60 15.35 13.12
CA VAL A 373 18.52 16.81 13.07
C VAL A 373 17.08 17.22 13.36
N LEU A 374 16.89 18.21 14.23
CA LEU A 374 15.58 18.77 14.53
C LEU A 374 15.65 20.28 14.69
N TRP A 375 14.51 20.93 14.54
CA TRP A 375 14.34 22.34 14.86
C TRP A 375 13.99 22.51 16.33
N THR A 376 14.49 23.58 16.96
CA THR A 376 14.22 23.89 18.37
C THR A 376 13.60 25.27 18.48
N ARG A 377 12.57 25.42 19.32
CA ARG A 377 11.88 26.70 19.56
C ARG A 377 12.84 27.88 19.81
N ASP A 378 13.89 27.63 20.59
CA ASP A 378 14.80 28.69 21.05
C ASP A 378 15.87 29.07 20.01
N HIS A 379 15.90 28.44 18.83
CA HIS A 379 16.92 28.75 17.84
C HIS A 379 16.45 28.60 16.38
N PRO A 380 16.69 29.61 15.54
CA PRO A 380 16.34 29.59 14.11
C PRO A 380 17.33 28.78 13.26
N GLU A 381 18.10 27.87 13.85
CA GLU A 381 18.98 26.96 13.10
C GLU A 381 18.77 25.55 13.64
N PRO A 382 18.92 24.51 12.80
CA PRO A 382 18.78 23.13 13.23
C PRO A 382 19.74 22.75 14.36
N ARG A 383 19.34 21.73 15.11
CA ARG A 383 20.07 21.15 16.23
C ARG A 383 20.14 19.65 16.07
N ARG A 384 21.20 19.05 16.61
CA ARG A 384 21.25 17.59 16.65
C ARG A 384 20.51 17.05 17.87
N SER A 385 19.75 15.98 17.68
CA SER A 385 19.08 15.22 18.73
C SER A 385 19.77 13.89 18.94
N ALA A 386 19.67 13.34 20.16
CA ALA A 386 20.15 11.98 20.38
C ALA A 386 19.18 11.02 19.72
N SER A 387 19.69 9.99 19.04
CA SER A 387 18.84 8.93 18.54
C SER A 387 18.07 8.26 19.68
N ALA A 388 16.83 7.86 19.41
CA ALA A 388 16.07 7.00 20.29
C ALA A 388 16.65 5.56 20.34
N TYR A 389 17.41 5.18 19.32
CA TYR A 389 18.13 3.92 19.19
C TYR A 389 19.52 3.99 19.82
N ARG A 390 19.92 2.89 20.47
CA ARG A 390 21.28 2.71 20.98
C ARG A 390 21.70 1.25 20.93
N ALA A 391 23.01 1.01 21.00
CA ALA A 391 23.59 -0.34 20.97
C ALA A 391 23.08 -1.16 19.77
N VAL A 392 22.94 -0.51 18.61
CA VAL A 392 22.49 -1.13 17.37
C VAL A 392 23.53 -2.15 16.91
N GLU A 393 23.06 -3.34 16.57
CA GLU A 393 23.83 -4.45 16.03
C GLU A 393 23.07 -5.01 14.84
N VAL A 394 23.76 -5.10 13.70
CA VAL A 394 23.20 -5.64 12.46
C VAL A 394 24.00 -6.87 12.08
N ILE A 395 23.32 -8.00 11.90
CA ILE A 395 23.91 -9.28 11.54
C ILE A 395 23.21 -9.81 10.30
N VAL A 396 23.98 -10.27 9.32
CA VAL A 396 23.42 -10.99 8.16
C VAL A 396 23.50 -12.49 8.43
N GLU A 397 22.36 -13.17 8.34
CA GLU A 397 22.21 -14.61 8.52
C GLU A 397 21.69 -15.28 7.23
N GLY A 398 21.96 -16.58 7.08
CA GLY A 398 21.49 -17.35 5.92
C GLY A 398 22.35 -17.24 4.67
N GLU A 399 21.93 -17.97 3.63
CA GLU A 399 22.48 -17.90 2.27
C GLU A 399 21.32 -17.62 1.32
N TRP A 400 21.57 -16.98 0.17
CA TRP A 400 20.52 -16.68 -0.81
C TRP A 400 19.76 -17.95 -1.24
N PRO A 401 18.42 -17.92 -1.34
CA PRO A 401 17.51 -16.76 -1.14
C PRO A 401 17.11 -16.49 0.33
N ASP A 402 17.45 -17.39 1.26
CA ASP A 402 17.08 -17.30 2.69
C ASP A 402 17.93 -16.29 3.48
N THR A 403 18.43 -15.24 2.84
CA THR A 403 19.26 -14.22 3.52
C THR A 403 18.38 -13.30 4.36
N GLU A 404 18.73 -13.16 5.63
CA GLU A 404 18.03 -12.30 6.60
C GLU A 404 19.00 -11.25 7.16
N VAL A 405 18.54 -10.00 7.26
CA VAL A 405 19.18 -8.95 8.05
C VAL A 405 18.51 -8.92 9.42
N VAL A 406 19.27 -9.28 10.45
CA VAL A 406 18.84 -9.30 11.84
C VAL A 406 19.34 -8.04 12.52
N VAL A 407 18.41 -7.19 12.95
CA VAL A 407 18.71 -5.91 13.60
C VAL A 407 18.35 -6.03 15.07
N SER A 408 19.28 -5.67 15.94
CA SER A 408 19.05 -5.69 17.39
C SER A 408 19.55 -4.41 18.05
N PHE A 409 18.71 -3.80 18.87
CA PHE A 409 18.95 -2.46 19.41
C PHE A 409 18.21 -2.28 20.74
N GLU A 410 18.55 -1.22 21.48
CA GLU A 410 17.74 -0.73 22.59
C GLU A 410 17.04 0.56 22.17
N HIS A 411 15.78 0.73 22.54
CA HIS A 411 15.00 1.93 22.22
C HIS A 411 14.66 2.74 23.48
N SER A 412 14.48 4.06 23.36
CA SER A 412 14.14 4.95 24.47
C SER A 412 12.72 4.70 25.00
N ALA A 413 11.75 4.43 24.12
CA ALA A 413 10.36 4.12 24.47
C ALA A 413 10.19 2.75 25.16
N VAL A 414 11.13 1.83 24.95
CA VAL A 414 11.10 0.47 25.53
C VAL A 414 12.33 0.22 26.43
N PRO A 415 12.40 0.91 27.60
CA PRO A 415 13.57 0.81 28.46
C PRO A 415 13.73 -0.60 29.03
N TYR A 416 14.99 -0.99 29.29
CA TYR A 416 15.40 -2.26 29.91
C TYR A 416 15.17 -3.52 29.08
N LEU A 417 14.83 -3.39 27.80
CA LEU A 417 14.78 -4.48 26.83
C LEU A 417 15.68 -4.18 25.64
N ARG A 418 16.17 -5.25 25.02
CA ARG A 418 16.76 -5.22 23.68
C ARG A 418 15.70 -5.73 22.71
N LEU A 419 15.40 -4.96 21.66
CA LEU A 419 14.51 -5.39 20.59
C LEU A 419 15.33 -6.13 19.53
N ARG A 420 14.69 -7.05 18.81
CA ARG A 420 15.28 -7.74 17.67
C ARG A 420 14.22 -7.96 16.59
N ARG A 421 14.50 -7.51 15.38
CA ARG A 421 13.67 -7.75 14.19
C ARG A 421 14.48 -8.43 13.10
N ARG A 422 13.82 -9.22 12.26
CA ARG A 422 14.43 -9.91 11.11
C ARG A 422 13.75 -9.47 9.83
N TYR A 423 14.55 -9.10 8.85
CA TYR A 423 14.09 -8.68 7.54
C TYR A 423 14.65 -9.61 6.49
N ARG A 424 13.79 -10.17 5.64
CA ARG A 424 14.22 -11.01 4.53
C ARG A 424 14.67 -10.12 3.39
N VAL A 425 15.88 -10.36 2.86
CA VAL A 425 16.38 -9.56 1.74
C VAL A 425 15.74 -9.99 0.42
N PHE A 426 15.36 -11.26 0.31
CA PHE A 426 14.80 -11.83 -0.91
C PHE A 426 13.51 -12.60 -0.65
N ASP A 427 12.61 -12.66 -1.63
CA ASP A 427 11.44 -13.52 -1.63
C ASP A 427 11.82 -14.99 -1.87
N ASP A 428 10.82 -15.88 -1.96
CA ASP A 428 11.04 -17.33 -2.16
C ASP A 428 11.57 -17.67 -3.55
N ALA A 429 11.35 -16.79 -4.52
CA ALA A 429 11.91 -16.88 -5.86
C ALA A 429 13.32 -16.27 -5.94
N GLY A 430 13.80 -15.59 -4.89
CA GLY A 430 15.11 -14.96 -4.85
C GLY A 430 15.17 -13.57 -5.48
N HIS A 431 14.03 -12.92 -5.72
CA HIS A 431 13.94 -11.50 -6.06
C HIS A 431 14.19 -10.64 -4.82
N VAL A 432 14.71 -9.43 -5.03
CA VAL A 432 14.95 -8.47 -3.93
C VAL A 432 13.61 -7.98 -3.42
N GLN A 433 13.38 -8.07 -2.10
CA GLN A 433 12.22 -7.46 -1.47
C GLN A 433 12.44 -5.96 -1.32
N ASP A 434 11.39 -5.19 -1.54
CA ASP A 434 11.39 -3.77 -1.25
C ASP A 434 11.20 -3.52 0.25
N TRP A 435 12.04 -2.65 0.79
CA TRP A 435 12.04 -2.22 2.19
C TRP A 435 12.06 -0.69 2.27
N GLN A 436 11.52 -0.01 1.27
CA GLN A 436 11.29 1.43 1.33
C GLN A 436 10.53 1.76 2.62
N TYR A 437 10.98 2.80 3.33
CA TYR A 437 10.42 3.21 4.62
C TYR A 437 10.52 2.19 5.77
N VAL A 438 11.34 1.14 5.68
CA VAL A 438 11.47 0.14 6.76
C VAL A 438 11.87 0.74 8.11
N GLY A 439 12.63 1.84 8.12
CA GLY A 439 12.94 2.61 9.32
C GLY A 439 11.72 3.32 9.92
N VAL A 440 10.87 3.90 9.06
CA VAL A 440 9.63 4.57 9.47
C VAL A 440 8.64 3.56 10.04
N HIS A 441 8.43 2.43 9.38
CA HIS A 441 7.57 1.36 9.90
C HIS A 441 8.08 0.78 11.21
N LEU A 442 9.40 0.73 11.41
CA LEU A 442 9.99 0.33 12.68
C LEU A 442 9.69 1.34 13.81
N ASP A 443 9.84 2.64 13.54
CA ASP A 443 9.49 3.71 14.49
C ASP A 443 7.99 3.67 14.81
N GLU A 444 7.14 3.55 13.79
CA GLU A 444 5.69 3.49 13.93
C GLU A 444 5.23 2.30 14.78
N ASP A 445 5.75 1.09 14.54
CA ASP A 445 5.45 -0.11 15.34
C ASP A 445 5.80 0.11 16.83
N ILE A 446 6.92 0.78 17.10
CA ILE A 446 7.38 1.04 18.47
C ILE A 446 6.54 2.12 19.16
N ASP A 447 6.24 3.21 18.46
CA ASP A 447 5.52 4.36 19.00
C ASP A 447 4.03 4.08 19.20
N SER A 448 3.41 3.36 18.26
CA SER A 448 2.03 2.86 18.37
C SER A 448 1.88 1.71 19.38
N GLY A 449 2.99 1.11 19.80
CA GLY A 449 3.00 0.01 20.75
C GLY A 449 2.53 -1.32 20.15
N HIS A 450 2.57 -1.47 18.81
CA HIS A 450 2.35 -2.72 18.09
C HIS A 450 3.56 -3.68 18.24
N ILE A 451 4.06 -3.82 19.47
CA ILE A 451 5.12 -4.76 19.83
C ILE A 451 4.57 -5.81 20.81
N PRO A 452 5.09 -7.05 20.80
CA PRO A 452 4.66 -8.09 21.73
C PRO A 452 4.84 -7.70 23.21
N ASP A 453 4.06 -8.33 24.09
CA ASP A 453 4.16 -8.09 25.53
C ASP A 453 5.57 -8.42 26.04
N ARG A 454 6.10 -7.60 26.96
CA ARG A 454 7.44 -7.75 27.54
C ARG A 454 7.70 -9.13 28.15
N SER A 455 6.66 -9.84 28.58
CA SER A 455 6.76 -11.21 29.11
C SER A 455 7.17 -12.24 28.07
N HIS A 456 7.09 -11.92 26.77
CA HIS A 456 7.58 -12.77 25.68
C HIS A 456 9.10 -12.66 25.49
N ALA A 457 9.77 -11.71 26.15
CA ALA A 457 11.21 -11.55 26.02
C ALA A 457 11.96 -12.79 26.57
N VAL A 458 12.93 -13.27 25.78
CA VAL A 458 13.82 -14.37 26.14
C VAL A 458 15.22 -13.81 26.37
N ASP A 459 15.77 -14.06 27.55
CA ASP A 459 17.09 -13.56 27.97
C ASP A 459 17.28 -12.03 27.81
N GLY A 460 16.20 -11.27 27.98
CA GLY A 460 16.20 -9.80 27.87
C GLY A 460 16.08 -9.26 26.43
N VAL A 461 15.89 -10.15 25.45
CA VAL A 461 15.63 -9.81 24.05
C VAL A 461 14.15 -10.06 23.73
N LEU A 462 13.48 -9.05 23.19
CA LEU A 462 12.13 -9.15 22.66
C LEU A 462 12.22 -9.21 21.13
N ASP A 463 11.78 -10.33 20.55
CA ASP A 463 11.55 -10.41 19.10
C ASP A 463 10.30 -9.61 18.77
N ILE A 464 10.42 -8.67 17.82
CA ILE A 464 9.35 -7.80 17.33
C ILE A 464 9.10 -8.05 15.85
#